data_AF-A0A960AMX6-F1
#
_entry.id   AF-A0A960AMX6-F1
#
_cell.length_a   1.000
_cell.length_b   1.000
_cell.length_c   1.000
_cell.angle_alpha   90.00
_cell.angle_beta   90.00
_cell.angle_gamma   90.00
#
_symmetry.space_group_name_H-M   'P 1'
#
loop_
_entity.id
_entity.type
_entity.pdbx_description
1 polymer ?
#
loop_
_entity_poly.entity_id
_entity_poly.type
_entity_poly.pdbx_seq_one_letter_code
_entity_poly.pdbx_strand_id
1 'polypeptide(L)'
;MATAKDLTRTLALWSAGSIVGGGLVWAAGGSPQVRAFGRQTLAWGAVDAAIARFSATRPEPDPRRLRRILLINCVADVGYLALAAAAWRKGRTGDGAAIAIQGAFLLALDSHYAYHLEMVD
;
A
#
# COMPACT_ATOMS: atom_id res chain seq x y z
N MET A 1 11.99 -10.44 -15.19
CA MET A 1 11.78 -8.98 -15.33
C MET A 1 10.33 -8.69 -14.99
N ALA A 2 10.05 -7.56 -14.36
CA ALA A 2 8.71 -7.17 -13.91
C ALA A 2 8.23 -5.96 -14.72
N THR A 3 6.92 -5.87 -14.99
CA THR A 3 6.33 -4.79 -15.80
C THR A 3 5.49 -3.81 -14.96
N ALA A 4 5.15 -2.65 -15.52
CA ALA A 4 4.23 -1.71 -14.86
C ALA A 4 2.81 -2.30 -14.70
N LYS A 5 2.43 -3.21 -15.60
CA LYS A 5 1.15 -3.94 -15.51
C LYS A 5 1.15 -4.93 -14.35
N ASP A 6 2.25 -5.63 -14.11
CA ASP A 6 2.38 -6.53 -12.96
C ASP A 6 2.27 -5.76 -11.65
N LEU A 7 2.96 -4.61 -11.55
CA LEU A 7 2.85 -3.70 -10.39
C LEU A 7 1.39 -3.31 -10.14
N THR A 8 0.72 -2.83 -11.18
CA THR A 8 -0.68 -2.40 -11.10
C THR A 8 -1.61 -3.55 -10.68
N ARG A 9 -1.37 -4.76 -11.18
CA ARG A 9 -2.14 -5.95 -10.84
C ARG A 9 -1.92 -6.38 -9.39
N THR A 10 -0.67 -6.38 -8.91
CA THR A 10 -0.35 -6.70 -7.51
C THR A 10 -0.99 -5.70 -6.57
N LEU A 11 -0.91 -4.39 -6.88
CA LEU A 11 -1.57 -3.35 -6.08
C LEU A 11 -3.09 -3.51 -6.08
N ALA A 12 -3.71 -3.83 -7.23
CA ALA A 12 -5.14 -4.08 -7.32
C ALA A 12 -5.59 -5.27 -6.45
N LEU A 13 -4.86 -6.39 -6.47
CA LEU A 13 -5.16 -7.56 -5.64
C LEU A 13 -5.03 -7.25 -4.15
N TRP A 14 -3.97 -6.54 -3.77
CA TRP A 14 -3.79 -6.09 -2.38
C TRP A 14 -4.92 -5.16 -1.94
N SER A 15 -5.32 -4.23 -2.79
CA SER A 15 -6.41 -3.29 -2.52
C SER A 15 -7.75 -4.00 -2.31
N ALA A 16 -8.07 -5.01 -3.14
CA ALA A 16 -9.29 -5.80 -3.01
C ALA A 16 -9.30 -6.58 -1.69
N GLY A 17 -8.19 -7.23 -1.35
CA GLY A 17 -8.02 -7.94 -0.08
C GLY A 17 -8.14 -7.01 1.13
N SER A 18 -7.52 -5.83 1.07
CA SER A 18 -7.59 -4.81 2.12
C SER A 18 -9.00 -4.23 2.29
N ILE A 19 -9.73 -4.01 1.20
CA ILE A 19 -11.11 -3.53 1.26
C ILE A 19 -12.02 -4.58 1.90
N VAL A 20 -11.98 -5.83 1.39
CA VAL A 20 -12.85 -6.90 1.91
C VAL A 20 -12.48 -7.24 3.35
N GLY A 21 -11.20 -7.54 3.61
CA GLY A 21 -10.72 -7.91 4.94
C GLY A 21 -10.86 -6.76 5.95
N GLY A 22 -10.45 -5.55 5.57
CA GLY A 22 -10.59 -4.36 6.41
C GLY A 22 -12.05 -4.04 6.73
N GLY A 23 -12.94 -4.13 5.74
CA GLY A 23 -14.38 -3.94 5.92
C GLY A 23 -15.00 -4.95 6.88
N LEU A 24 -14.68 -6.24 6.72
CA LEU A 24 -15.13 -7.30 7.62
C LEU A 24 -14.64 -7.07 9.06
N VAL A 25 -13.35 -6.76 9.23
CA VAL A 25 -12.77 -6.49 10.56
C VAL A 25 -13.35 -5.23 11.18
N TRP A 26 -13.65 -4.21 10.38
CA TRP A 26 -14.28 -2.98 10.87
C TRP A 26 -15.72 -3.21 11.35
N ALA A 27 -16.48 -4.03 10.62
CA ALA A 27 -17.88 -4.34 10.91
C ALA A 27 -18.03 -5.30 12.10
N ALA A 28 -17.20 -6.33 12.19
CA ALA A 28 -17.34 -7.41 13.17
C ALA A 28 -16.31 -7.34 14.33
N GLY A 29 -15.41 -6.36 14.35
CA GLY A 29 -14.35 -6.25 15.35
C GLY A 29 -14.88 -6.05 16.77
N GLY A 30 -14.42 -6.90 17.70
CA GLY A 30 -14.88 -6.90 19.09
C GLY A 30 -14.29 -5.82 20.01
N SER A 31 -13.33 -5.02 19.54
CA SER A 31 -12.74 -3.92 20.31
C SER A 31 -12.53 -2.66 19.47
N PRO A 32 -12.47 -1.46 20.10
CA PRO A 32 -12.19 -0.21 19.38
C PRO A 32 -10.91 -0.26 18.55
N GLN A 33 -9.85 -0.93 19.04
CA GLN A 33 -8.57 -1.06 18.36
C GLN A 33 -8.69 -1.97 17.13
N VAL A 34 -9.40 -3.10 17.24
CA VAL A 34 -9.65 -3.99 16.10
C VAL A 34 -10.47 -3.28 15.02
N ARG A 35 -11.49 -2.52 15.43
CA ARG A 35 -12.30 -1.73 14.48
C ARG A 35 -11.50 -0.60 13.84
N ALA A 36 -10.62 0.05 14.59
CA ALA A 36 -9.71 1.08 14.06
C ALA A 36 -8.75 0.49 13.02
N PHE A 37 -8.18 -0.69 13.30
CA PHE A 37 -7.38 -1.44 12.34
C PHE A 37 -8.16 -1.73 11.04
N GLY A 38 -9.37 -2.30 11.18
CA GLY A 38 -10.21 -2.63 10.03
C GLY A 38 -10.56 -1.40 9.19
N ARG A 39 -10.98 -0.31 9.84
CA ARG A 39 -11.29 0.97 9.17
C ARG A 39 -10.08 1.52 8.42
N GLN A 40 -8.91 1.51 9.05
CA GLN A 40 -7.69 2.05 8.44
C GLN A 40 -7.23 1.19 7.25
N THR A 41 -7.31 -0.15 7.37
CA THR A 41 -7.01 -1.09 6.27
C THR A 41 -7.98 -0.93 5.11
N LEU A 42 -9.28 -0.79 5.38
CA LEU A 42 -10.30 -0.50 4.37
C LEU A 42 -10.03 0.82 3.65
N ALA A 43 -9.72 1.88 4.40
CA ALA A 43 -9.48 3.20 3.85
C ALA A 43 -8.25 3.22 2.94
N TRP A 44 -7.12 2.63 3.36
CA TRP A 44 -5.94 2.50 2.51
C TRP A 44 -6.20 1.62 1.29
N GLY A 45 -6.89 0.49 1.45
CA GLY A 45 -7.30 -0.35 0.32
C GLY A 45 -8.11 0.43 -0.72
N ALA A 46 -9.00 1.35 -0.31
CA ALA A 46 -9.73 2.19 -1.25
C ALA A 46 -8.82 3.18 -2.01
N VAL A 47 -7.81 3.75 -1.34
CA VAL A 47 -6.81 4.62 -1.96
C VAL A 47 -5.99 3.83 -3.00
N ASP A 48 -5.50 2.65 -2.62
CA ASP A 48 -4.71 1.79 -3.51
C ASP A 48 -5.52 1.33 -4.72
N ALA A 49 -6.80 1.01 -4.52
CA ALA A 49 -7.70 0.66 -5.62
C ALA A 49 -7.89 1.83 -6.60
N ALA A 50 -7.99 3.06 -6.09
CA ALA A 50 -8.07 4.26 -6.91
C ALA A 50 -6.78 4.48 -7.70
N ILE A 51 -5.62 4.31 -7.07
CA ILE A 51 -4.30 4.40 -7.73
C ILE A 51 -4.19 3.33 -8.82
N ALA A 52 -4.48 2.06 -8.50
CA ALA A 52 -4.39 0.95 -9.45
C ALA A 52 -5.33 1.17 -10.65
N ARG A 53 -6.56 1.62 -10.41
CA ARG A 53 -7.51 1.94 -11.48
C ARG A 53 -7.04 3.11 -12.33
N PHE A 54 -6.53 4.16 -11.70
CA PHE A 54 -5.96 5.30 -12.43
C PHE A 54 -4.80 4.84 -13.33
N SER A 55 -3.84 4.10 -12.77
CA SER A 55 -2.69 3.56 -13.51
C SER A 55 -3.13 2.67 -14.68
N ALA A 56 -4.13 1.80 -14.49
CA ALA A 56 -4.64 0.90 -15.53
C ALA A 56 -5.30 1.63 -16.72
N THR A 57 -5.70 2.90 -16.54
CA THR A 57 -6.32 3.72 -17.60
C THR A 57 -5.34 4.62 -18.34
N ARG A 58 -4.05 4.57 -17.97
CA ARG A 58 -3.00 5.38 -18.58
C ARG A 58 -2.09 4.52 -19.47
N PRO A 59 -1.44 5.14 -20.48
CA PRO A 59 -0.36 4.49 -21.20
C PRO A 59 0.74 4.05 -20.25
N GLU A 60 1.44 2.99 -20.62
CA GLU A 60 2.56 2.46 -19.84
C GLU A 60 3.63 3.56 -19.69
N PRO A 61 4.04 3.90 -18.46
CA PRO A 61 5.01 4.97 -18.23
C PRO A 61 6.40 4.53 -18.70
N ASP A 62 7.23 5.52 -19.04
CA ASP A 62 8.67 5.31 -19.22
C ASP A 62 9.27 4.60 -17.98
N PRO A 63 10.00 3.47 -18.15
CA PRO A 63 10.52 2.68 -17.03
C PRO A 63 11.46 3.47 -16.10
N ARG A 64 12.28 4.39 -16.65
CA ARG A 64 13.20 5.21 -15.85
C ARG A 64 12.44 6.18 -14.95
N ARG A 65 11.41 6.83 -15.50
CA ARG A 65 10.50 7.69 -14.74
C ARG A 65 9.73 6.91 -13.68
N LEU A 66 9.19 5.74 -14.02
CA LEU A 66 8.46 4.89 -13.08
C LEU A 66 9.37 4.47 -11.91
N ARG A 67 10.59 3.98 -12.20
CA ARG A 67 11.57 3.63 -11.17
C ARG A 67 11.85 4.79 -10.21
N ARG A 68 11.99 6.02 -10.71
CA ARG A 68 12.19 7.20 -9.85
C ARG A 68 11.00 7.45 -8.92
N ILE A 69 9.78 7.28 -9.41
CA ILE A 69 8.57 7.43 -8.59
C ILE A 69 8.56 6.37 -7.48
N LEU A 70 8.82 5.11 -7.82
CA LEU A 70 8.85 4.01 -6.85
C LEU A 70 9.91 4.24 -5.75
N LEU A 71 11.10 4.72 -6.11
CA LEU A 71 12.13 5.05 -5.12
C LEU A 71 11.70 6.20 -4.18
N ILE A 72 10.97 7.19 -4.68
CA ILE A 72 10.39 8.26 -3.85
C ILE A 72 9.34 7.67 -2.91
N ASN A 73 8.48 6.77 -3.40
CA ASN A 73 7.50 6.10 -2.57
C ASN A 73 8.15 5.24 -1.48
N CYS A 74 9.22 4.50 -1.78
CA CYS A 74 9.96 3.74 -0.75
C CYS A 74 10.36 4.63 0.44
N VAL A 75 10.79 5.86 0.18
CA VAL A 75 11.12 6.83 1.24
C VAL A 75 9.86 7.23 2.02
N ALA A 76 8.74 7.47 1.34
CA ALA A 76 7.46 7.75 1.98
C ALA A 76 6.98 6.57 2.85
N ASP A 77 7.16 5.32 2.39
CA ASP A 77 6.76 4.11 3.10
C ASP A 77 7.56 3.89 4.38
N VAL A 78 8.86 4.19 4.37
CA VAL A 78 9.66 4.26 5.61
C VAL A 78 9.08 5.31 6.57
N GLY A 79 8.62 6.45 6.04
CA GLY A 79 7.89 7.46 6.80
C GLY A 79 6.59 6.91 7.42
N TYR A 80 5.81 6.12 6.68
CA TYR A 80 4.62 5.45 7.21
C TYR A 80 4.96 4.47 8.34
N LEU A 81 6.05 3.71 8.24
CA LEU A 81 6.50 2.82 9.33
C LEU A 81 6.87 3.62 10.60
N ALA A 82 7.52 4.78 10.44
CA ALA A 82 7.78 5.67 11.56
C ALA A 82 6.47 6.23 12.17
N LEU A 83 5.48 6.59 11.34
CA LEU A 83 4.16 7.01 11.80
C LEU A 83 3.42 5.90 12.55
N ALA A 84 3.55 4.64 12.10
CA ALA A 84 2.99 3.49 12.80
C ALA A 84 3.59 3.34 14.21
N ALA A 85 4.91 3.43 14.33
CA ALA A 85 5.59 3.41 15.62
C ALA A 85 5.14 4.57 16.54
N ALA A 86 4.98 5.77 15.98
CA ALA A 86 4.45 6.92 16.72
C ALA A 86 3.00 6.73 17.17
N ALA A 87 2.14 6.11 16.33
CA ALA A 87 0.77 5.78 16.69
C ALA A 87 0.71 4.76 17.84
N TRP A 88 1.56 3.74 17.82
CA TRP A 88 1.70 2.78 18.93
C TRP A 88 2.07 3.45 20.24
N ARG A 89 3.06 4.35 20.23
CA ARG A 89 3.46 5.11 21.42
C ARG A 89 2.35 5.97 22.01
N LYS A 90 1.35 6.34 21.20
CA LYS A 90 0.16 7.11 21.62
C LYS A 90 -1.04 6.21 21.99
N GLY A 91 -0.86 4.90 22.09
CA GLY A 91 -1.92 3.94 22.40
C GLY A 91 -2.88 3.64 21.25
N ARG A 92 -2.63 4.16 20.05
CA ARG A 92 -3.43 3.91 18.84
C ARG A 92 -2.96 2.65 18.11
N THR A 93 -2.91 1.54 18.84
CA THR A 93 -2.27 0.29 18.39
C THR A 93 -2.92 -0.31 17.14
N GLY A 94 -4.25 -0.20 17.01
CA GLY A 94 -4.99 -0.66 15.83
C GLY A 94 -4.67 0.14 14.57
N ASP A 95 -4.69 1.48 14.66
CA ASP A 95 -4.29 2.35 13.54
C ASP A 95 -2.80 2.12 13.19
N GLY A 96 -1.93 2.03 14.21
CA GLY A 96 -0.50 1.78 14.04
C GLY A 96 -0.22 0.45 13.34
N ALA A 97 -0.88 -0.63 13.74
CA ALA A 97 -0.75 -1.93 13.09
C ALA A 97 -1.20 -1.89 11.62
N ALA A 98 -2.31 -1.22 11.31
CA ALA A 98 -2.77 -1.07 9.93
C ALA A 98 -1.76 -0.27 9.09
N ILE A 99 -1.28 0.87 9.58
CA ILE A 99 -0.28 1.69 8.89
C ILE A 99 1.02 0.90 8.68
N ALA A 100 1.45 0.12 9.68
CA ALA A 100 2.66 -0.70 9.57
C ALA A 100 2.52 -1.77 8.49
N ILE A 101 1.40 -2.50 8.46
CA ILE A 101 1.19 -3.57 7.47
C ILE A 101 1.08 -2.98 6.06
N GLN A 102 0.31 -1.91 5.89
CA GLN A 102 0.14 -1.25 4.58
C GLN A 102 1.47 -0.67 4.10
N GLY A 103 2.17 0.10 4.95
CA GLY A 103 3.47 0.68 4.62
C GLY A 103 4.55 -0.37 4.36
N ALA A 104 4.58 -1.47 5.10
CA ALA A 104 5.55 -2.55 4.86
C ALA A 104 5.28 -3.26 3.53
N PHE A 105 4.02 -3.51 3.19
CA PHE A 105 3.66 -4.08 1.89
C PHE A 105 4.05 -3.16 0.74
N LEU A 106 3.69 -1.88 0.81
CA LEU A 106 4.01 -0.89 -0.24
C LEU A 106 5.52 -0.70 -0.39
N LEU A 107 6.26 -0.64 0.73
CA LEU A 107 7.72 -0.57 0.69
C LEU A 107 8.33 -1.77 -0.03
N ALA A 108 7.84 -2.98 0.28
CA ALA A 108 8.32 -4.20 -0.35
C ALA A 108 7.97 -4.24 -1.85
N LEU A 109 6.74 -3.84 -2.21
CA LEU A 109 6.26 -3.75 -3.58
C LEU A 109 7.11 -2.76 -4.38
N ASP A 110 7.21 -1.52 -3.93
CA ASP A 110 7.89 -0.44 -4.64
C ASP A 110 9.38 -0.72 -4.74
N SER A 111 9.99 -1.30 -3.70
CA SER A 111 11.38 -1.78 -3.77
C SER A 111 11.53 -2.87 -4.81
N HIS A 112 10.69 -3.91 -4.77
CA HIS A 112 10.77 -5.03 -5.72
C HIS A 112 10.72 -4.53 -7.17
N TYR A 113 9.73 -3.71 -7.51
CA TYR A 113 9.57 -3.19 -8.87
C TYR A 113 10.66 -2.17 -9.24
N ALA A 114 11.11 -1.30 -8.33
CA ALA A 114 12.20 -0.37 -8.61
C ALA A 114 13.52 -1.06 -9.00
N TYR A 115 13.77 -2.27 -8.49
CA TYR A 115 14.98 -3.05 -8.79
C TYR A 115 14.82 -4.05 -9.94
N HIS A 116 13.59 -4.46 -10.28
CA HIS A 116 13.34 -5.54 -11.27
C HIS A 116 12.57 -5.09 -12.51
N LEU A 117 12.23 -3.80 -12.62
CA LEU A 117 11.60 -3.23 -13.80
C LEU A 117 12.43 -3.50 -15.06
N GLU A 118 11.76 -3.94 -16.11
CA GLU A 118 12.36 -4.08 -17.44
C GLU A 118 12.74 -2.71 -17.98
N MET A 119 14.03 -2.52 -18.21
CA MET A 119 14.57 -1.31 -18.82
C MET A 119 14.64 -1.54 -20.32
N VAL A 120 13.90 -0.75 -21.09
CA VAL A 120 14.06 -0.70 -22.56
C VAL A 120 15.13 0.35 -22.85
N ASP A 121 16.19 -0.07 -23.53
CA ASP A 121 17.29 0.80 -23.98
C ASP A 121 16.94 1.60 -25.24
#